data_AF-A0A2J6H4P2-F1
#
_entry.id   AF-A0A2J6H4P2-F1
#
_cell.length_a   1.000
_cell.length_b   1.000
_cell.length_c   1.000
_cell.angle_alpha   90.00
_cell.angle_beta   90.00
_cell.angle_gamma   90.00
#
_symmetry.space_group_name_H-M   'P 1'
#
loop_
_entity.id
_entity.type
_entity.pdbx_description
1 polymer ?
#
loop_
_entity_poly.entity_id
_entity_poly.type
_entity_poly.pdbx_seq_one_letter_code
_entity_poly.pdbx_strand_id
1 'polypeptide(L)'
;MGKQHHKYSSPAKPKQEDLRPVEVFFARLDASHQKPTNRVLHYICVPLMVLGILGMAWAVPFPEIGFLKAYKGYFNWASFVIAIAIYYYLKLSPLLSYFMLFLMFGFSYLIMQFETWEKAGGPQLSAVSVGILLLALLCQYIGGKIEGKEASFNDDTKLAHVTPLWVMYRLTRKLKLRY
;
A
#
# COMPACT_ATOMS: atom_id res chain seq x y z
N MET A 1 45.82 37.81 4.58
CA MET A 1 44.70 37.29 3.75
C MET A 1 43.81 36.42 4.63
N GLY A 2 42.73 36.99 5.19
CA GLY A 2 41.77 36.27 6.03
C GLY A 2 40.78 35.50 5.16
N LYS A 3 40.70 34.19 5.35
CA LYS A 3 39.73 33.33 4.65
C LYS A 3 38.35 33.58 5.23
N GLN A 4 37.44 34.12 4.42
CA GLN A 4 36.02 34.24 4.77
C GLN A 4 35.39 32.86 4.82
N HIS A 5 34.95 32.43 6.00
CA HIS A 5 34.12 31.25 6.17
C HIS A 5 32.69 31.59 5.73
N HIS A 6 32.29 31.15 4.53
CA HIS A 6 30.90 31.17 4.12
C HIS A 6 30.09 30.23 5.03
N LYS A 7 29.29 30.82 5.94
CA LYS A 7 28.26 30.10 6.67
C LYS A 7 27.21 29.62 5.67
N TYR A 8 27.21 28.32 5.38
CA TYR A 8 26.08 27.67 4.72
C TYR A 8 24.88 27.73 5.67
N SER A 9 23.99 28.68 5.46
CA SER A 9 22.67 28.68 6.07
C SER A 9 21.94 27.43 5.56
N SER A 10 21.57 26.52 6.46
CA SER A 10 20.67 25.42 6.10
C SER A 10 19.36 26.00 5.55
N PRO A 11 18.80 25.42 4.48
CA PRO A 11 17.53 25.91 3.94
C PRO A 11 16.44 25.78 5.00
N ALA A 12 15.60 26.81 5.10
CA ALA A 12 14.46 26.83 6.00
C ALA A 12 13.52 25.65 5.67
N LYS A 13 12.96 24.99 6.69
CA LYS A 13 11.93 23.97 6.47
C LYS A 13 10.73 24.62 5.76
N PRO A 14 10.17 23.97 4.71
CA PRO A 14 9.01 24.51 4.00
C PRO A 14 7.82 24.66 4.96
N LYS A 15 7.03 25.73 4.75
CA LYS A 15 5.78 25.96 5.49
C LYS A 15 4.75 24.92 5.07
N GLN A 16 3.81 24.57 5.95
CA GLN A 16 2.82 23.53 5.72
C GLN A 16 1.93 23.78 4.47
N GLU A 17 1.75 25.04 4.07
CA GLU A 17 1.03 25.46 2.86
C GLU A 17 1.75 25.12 1.53
N ASP A 18 3.05 24.79 1.60
CA ASP A 18 3.89 24.47 0.44
C ASP A 18 4.13 22.96 0.27
N LEU A 19 3.55 22.13 1.13
CA LEU A 19 3.71 20.68 1.10
C LEU A 19 2.76 20.03 0.10
N ARG A 20 3.28 19.04 -0.64
CA ARG A 20 2.44 18.20 -1.49
C ARG A 20 1.43 17.44 -0.62
N PRO A 21 0.20 17.16 -1.08
CA PRO A 21 -0.79 16.41 -0.30
C PRO A 21 -0.25 15.09 0.28
N VAL A 22 0.57 14.38 -0.49
CA VAL A 22 1.22 13.13 -0.08
C VAL A 22 2.13 13.30 1.15
N GLU A 23 2.82 14.43 1.26
CA GLU A 23 3.74 14.73 2.38
C GLU A 23 2.96 15.02 3.66
N VAL A 24 1.80 15.67 3.55
CA VAL A 24 0.90 15.89 4.69
C VAL A 24 0.37 14.55 5.21
N PHE A 25 -0.06 13.64 4.33
CA PHE A 25 -0.52 12.32 4.74
C PHE A 25 0.60 11.50 5.41
N PHE A 26 1.80 11.49 4.82
CA PHE A 26 2.92 10.73 5.37
C PHE A 26 3.40 11.29 6.70
N ALA A 27 3.44 12.62 6.86
CA ALA A 27 3.78 13.25 8.13
C ALA A 27 2.78 12.91 9.23
N ARG A 28 1.48 12.89 8.90
CA ARG A 28 0.43 12.48 9.84
C ARG A 28 0.57 11.01 10.26
N LEU A 29 0.76 10.11 9.30
CA LEU A 29 1.00 8.68 9.57
C LEU A 29 2.27 8.46 10.40
N ASP A 30 3.38 9.15 10.09
CA ASP A 30 4.60 9.07 10.90
C ASP A 30 4.42 9.62 12.32
N ALA A 31 3.56 10.62 12.53
CA ALA A 31 3.27 11.18 13.85
C ALA A 31 2.41 10.23 14.71
N SER A 32 1.45 9.54 14.09
CA SER A 32 0.57 8.59 14.76
C SER A 32 1.19 7.20 14.94
N HIS A 33 2.18 6.80 14.11
CA HIS A 33 2.85 5.49 14.14
C HIS A 33 4.31 5.57 14.58
N GLN A 34 4.57 5.70 15.88
CA GLN A 34 5.92 5.86 16.42
C GLN A 34 6.53 4.55 16.92
N LYS A 35 5.72 3.62 17.46
CA LYS A 35 6.24 2.37 18.02
C LYS A 35 6.85 1.49 16.93
N PRO A 36 8.11 1.04 17.08
CA PRO A 36 8.76 0.17 16.10
C PRO A 36 7.96 -1.10 15.78
N THR A 37 7.38 -1.75 16.81
CA THR A 37 6.57 -2.96 16.65
C THR A 37 5.33 -2.72 15.79
N ASN A 38 4.59 -1.64 16.03
CA ASN A 38 3.42 -1.28 15.21
C ASN A 38 3.82 -1.05 13.75
N ARG A 39 4.94 -0.36 13.51
CA ARG A 39 5.45 -0.15 12.16
C ARG A 39 5.90 -1.44 11.46
N VAL A 40 6.49 -2.39 12.20
CA VAL A 40 6.83 -3.72 11.67
C VAL A 40 5.58 -4.49 11.26
N LEU A 41 4.54 -4.47 12.11
CA LEU A 41 3.25 -5.06 11.78
C LEU A 41 2.67 -4.42 10.51
N HIS A 42 2.78 -3.10 10.35
CA HIS A 42 2.36 -2.42 9.11
C HIS A 42 3.13 -2.86 7.86
N TYR A 43 4.45 -3.07 7.95
CA TYR A 43 5.23 -3.58 6.81
C TYR A 43 4.78 -4.97 6.33
N ILE A 44 4.13 -5.76 7.18
CA ILE A 44 3.65 -7.12 6.85
C ILE A 44 2.17 -7.09 6.51
N CYS A 45 1.36 -6.48 7.36
CA CYS A 45 -0.09 -6.56 7.29
C CYS A 45 -0.67 -5.70 6.17
N VAL A 46 -0.10 -4.52 5.90
CA VAL A 46 -0.61 -3.67 4.81
C VAL A 46 -0.44 -4.35 3.44
N PRO A 47 0.73 -4.93 3.10
CA PRO A 47 0.84 -5.71 1.86
C PRO A 47 -0.11 -6.92 1.83
N LEU A 48 -0.29 -7.63 2.94
CA LEU A 48 -1.25 -8.75 3.03
C LEU A 48 -2.70 -8.28 2.85
N MET A 49 -3.07 -7.13 3.37
CA MET A 49 -4.39 -6.54 3.13
C MET A 49 -4.60 -6.22 1.65
N VAL A 50 -3.60 -5.64 0.98
CA VAL A 50 -3.67 -5.39 -0.46
C VAL A 50 -3.82 -6.70 -1.23
N LEU A 51 -3.02 -7.73 -0.90
CA LEU A 51 -3.13 -9.06 -1.51
C LEU A 51 -4.52 -9.66 -1.32
N GLY A 52 -5.07 -9.61 -0.12
CA GLY A 52 -6.39 -10.15 0.18
C GLY A 52 -7.53 -9.38 -0.51
N ILE A 53 -7.45 -8.05 -0.60
CA ILE A 53 -8.43 -7.23 -1.35
C ILE A 53 -8.37 -7.59 -2.85
N LEU A 54 -7.17 -7.71 -3.41
CA LEU A 54 -7.00 -8.08 -4.82
C LEU A 54 -7.49 -9.51 -5.08
N GLY A 55 -7.20 -10.46 -4.19
CA GLY A 55 -7.67 -11.85 -4.30
C GLY A 55 -9.19 -11.95 -4.22
N MET A 56 -9.82 -11.18 -3.33
CA MET A 56 -11.28 -11.07 -3.28
C MET A 56 -11.86 -10.50 -4.57
N ALA A 57 -11.29 -9.40 -5.10
CA ALA A 57 -11.71 -8.83 -6.36
C ALA A 57 -11.53 -9.82 -7.53
N TRP A 58 -10.44 -10.58 -7.53
CA TRP A 58 -10.16 -11.60 -8.54
C TRP A 58 -11.19 -12.74 -8.52
N ALA A 59 -11.61 -13.16 -7.33
CA ALA A 59 -12.56 -14.25 -7.16
C ALA A 59 -14.01 -13.89 -7.57
N VAL A 60 -14.33 -12.60 -7.73
CA VAL A 60 -15.66 -12.18 -8.20
C VAL A 60 -15.80 -12.52 -9.68
N PRO A 61 -16.87 -13.24 -10.08
CA PRO A 61 -17.12 -13.55 -11.49
C PRO A 61 -17.15 -12.28 -12.34
N PHE A 62 -16.37 -12.29 -13.43
CA PHE A 62 -16.31 -11.17 -14.36
C PHE A 62 -17.25 -11.40 -15.55
N PRO A 63 -18.07 -10.41 -15.95
CA PRO A 63 -19.03 -10.58 -17.05
C PRO A 63 -18.33 -10.86 -18.38
N GLU A 64 -18.91 -11.72 -19.21
CA GLU A 64 -18.41 -12.03 -20.54
C GLU A 64 -18.73 -10.91 -21.53
N ILE A 65 -17.92 -9.85 -21.54
CA ILE A 65 -18.05 -8.74 -22.49
C ILE A 65 -17.33 -9.13 -23.79
N GLY A 66 -18.01 -9.00 -24.93
CA GLY A 66 -17.56 -9.52 -26.23
C GLY A 66 -16.11 -9.17 -26.61
N PHE A 67 -15.73 -7.89 -26.56
CA PHE A 67 -14.36 -7.45 -26.89
C PHE A 67 -13.30 -7.86 -25.84
N LEU A 68 -13.73 -8.21 -24.61
CA LEU A 68 -12.85 -8.67 -23.53
C LEU A 68 -12.68 -10.19 -23.51
N LYS A 69 -13.44 -10.95 -24.33
CA LYS A 69 -13.33 -12.42 -24.40
C LYS A 69 -11.91 -12.88 -24.76
N ALA A 70 -11.20 -12.13 -25.60
CA ALA A 70 -9.80 -12.43 -25.96
C ALA A 70 -8.82 -12.28 -24.78
N TYR A 71 -9.20 -11.53 -23.74
CA TYR A 71 -8.38 -11.26 -22.54
C TYR A 71 -8.89 -11.99 -21.30
N LYS A 72 -9.74 -13.00 -21.49
CA LYS A 72 -10.35 -13.80 -20.42
C LYS A 72 -9.24 -14.42 -19.55
N GLY A 73 -9.24 -14.09 -18.25
CA GLY A 73 -8.21 -14.50 -17.29
C GLY A 73 -7.14 -13.43 -16.99
N TYR A 74 -6.91 -12.46 -17.88
CA TYR A 74 -6.00 -11.32 -17.63
C TYR A 74 -6.73 -10.05 -17.19
N PHE A 75 -8.00 -9.92 -17.59
CA PHE A 75 -8.83 -8.77 -17.26
C PHE A 75 -10.00 -9.20 -16.37
N ASN A 76 -10.05 -8.67 -15.15
CA ASN A 76 -11.07 -8.95 -14.15
C ASN A 76 -11.27 -7.73 -13.21
N TRP A 77 -12.08 -7.86 -12.16
CA TRP A 77 -12.31 -6.77 -11.20
C TRP A 77 -11.03 -6.31 -10.48
N ALA A 78 -10.07 -7.21 -10.21
CA ALA A 78 -8.78 -6.81 -9.64
C ALA A 78 -7.98 -5.91 -10.59
N SER A 79 -8.07 -6.10 -11.91
CA SER A 79 -7.46 -5.21 -12.90
C SER A 79 -7.97 -3.77 -12.77
N PHE A 80 -9.28 -3.58 -12.52
CA PHE A 80 -9.85 -2.25 -12.27
C PHE A 80 -9.40 -1.66 -10.94
N VAL A 81 -9.37 -2.47 -9.87
CA VAL A 81 -8.87 -2.03 -8.56
C VAL A 81 -7.42 -1.53 -8.67
N ILE A 82 -6.56 -2.28 -9.36
CA ILE A 82 -5.17 -1.90 -9.63
C ILE A 82 -5.13 -0.60 -10.44
N ALA A 83 -5.88 -0.51 -11.55
CA ALA A 83 -5.87 0.68 -12.41
C ALA A 83 -6.28 1.95 -11.66
N ILE A 84 -7.36 1.89 -10.86
CA ILE A 84 -7.85 3.01 -10.05
C ILE A 84 -6.83 3.38 -8.97
N ALA A 85 -6.30 2.40 -8.23
CA ALA A 85 -5.31 2.64 -7.18
C ALA A 85 -4.02 3.26 -7.73
N ILE A 86 -3.50 2.73 -8.85
CA ILE A 86 -2.29 3.25 -9.48
C ILE A 86 -2.52 4.64 -10.07
N TYR A 87 -3.67 4.91 -10.70
CA TYR A 87 -4.02 6.27 -11.15
C TYR A 87 -4.01 7.26 -9.98
N TYR A 88 -4.63 6.89 -8.86
CA TYR A 88 -4.63 7.70 -7.64
C TYR A 88 -3.21 7.91 -7.09
N TYR A 89 -2.40 6.86 -7.01
CA TYR A 89 -1.01 6.95 -6.53
C TYR A 89 -0.09 7.73 -7.47
N LEU A 90 -0.30 7.67 -8.78
CA LEU A 90 0.41 8.49 -9.76
C LEU A 90 0.21 9.99 -9.49
N LYS A 91 -1.01 10.40 -9.06
CA LYS A 91 -1.31 11.79 -8.68
C LYS A 91 -0.62 12.21 -7.38
N LEU A 92 -0.34 11.28 -6.47
CA LEU A 92 0.34 11.56 -5.20
C LEU A 92 1.87 11.55 -5.35
N SER A 93 2.42 10.51 -5.96
CA SER A 93 3.86 10.36 -6.18
C SER A 93 4.12 9.38 -7.33
N PRO A 94 4.60 9.85 -8.50
CA PRO A 94 4.89 8.99 -9.64
C PRO A 94 5.88 7.87 -9.31
N LEU A 95 6.98 8.16 -8.59
CA LEU A 95 7.97 7.12 -8.27
C LEU A 95 7.41 6.02 -7.36
N LEU A 96 6.70 6.39 -6.29
CA LEU A 96 6.08 5.39 -5.39
C LEU A 96 4.97 4.60 -6.09
N SER A 97 4.26 5.22 -7.04
CA SER A 97 3.24 4.53 -7.82
C SER A 97 3.83 3.39 -8.67
N TYR A 98 5.03 3.56 -9.24
CA TYR A 98 5.69 2.48 -9.98
C TYR A 98 6.07 1.31 -9.07
N PHE A 99 6.59 1.58 -7.86
CA PHE A 99 6.84 0.52 -6.87
C PHE A 99 5.56 -0.23 -6.49
N MET A 100 4.45 0.50 -6.27
CA MET A 100 3.14 -0.11 -6.02
C MET A 100 2.65 -0.94 -7.21
N LEU A 101 2.86 -0.48 -8.45
CA LEU A 101 2.47 -1.20 -9.66
C LEU A 101 3.20 -2.55 -9.74
N PHE A 102 4.52 -2.57 -9.54
CA PHE A 102 5.30 -3.82 -9.54
C PHE A 102 4.89 -4.75 -8.40
N LEU A 103 4.62 -4.21 -7.20
CA LEU A 103 4.11 -5.00 -6.09
C LEU A 103 2.77 -5.66 -6.42
N MET A 104 1.84 -4.89 -7.00
CA MET A 104 0.52 -5.38 -7.40
C MET A 104 0.62 -6.43 -8.52
N PHE A 105 1.54 -6.30 -9.47
CA PHE A 105 1.81 -7.36 -10.45
C PHE A 105 2.34 -8.64 -9.80
N GLY A 106 3.23 -8.53 -8.82
CA GLY A 106 3.67 -9.69 -8.03
C GLY A 106 2.51 -10.36 -7.30
N PHE A 107 1.60 -9.57 -6.72
CA PHE A 107 0.40 -10.11 -6.07
C PHE A 107 -0.59 -10.74 -7.05
N SER A 108 -0.82 -10.14 -8.22
CA SER A 108 -1.63 -10.75 -9.27
C SER A 108 -1.08 -12.12 -9.68
N TYR A 109 0.25 -12.23 -9.82
CA TYR A 109 0.89 -13.52 -10.07
C TYR A 109 0.62 -14.53 -8.95
N LEU A 110 0.80 -14.15 -7.68
CA LEU A 110 0.48 -15.03 -6.54
C LEU A 110 -0.99 -15.46 -6.51
N ILE A 111 -1.91 -14.56 -6.83
CA ILE A 111 -3.35 -14.85 -6.90
C ILE A 111 -3.64 -15.86 -8.01
N MET A 112 -3.02 -15.73 -9.18
CA MET A 112 -3.14 -16.71 -10.26
C MET A 112 -2.65 -18.10 -9.83
N GLN A 113 -1.59 -18.16 -9.00
CA GLN A 113 -1.13 -19.43 -8.44
C GLN A 113 -2.16 -20.03 -7.47
N PHE A 114 -2.80 -19.22 -6.63
CA PHE A 114 -3.89 -19.68 -5.76
C PHE A 114 -5.12 -20.14 -6.55
N GLU A 115 -5.51 -19.43 -7.60
CA GLU A 115 -6.60 -19.83 -8.50
C GLU A 115 -6.29 -21.17 -9.19
N THR A 116 -5.04 -21.38 -9.60
CA THR A 116 -4.60 -22.66 -10.18
C THR A 116 -4.68 -23.78 -9.14
N TRP A 117 -4.29 -23.51 -7.90
CA TRP A 117 -4.38 -24.47 -6.81
C TRP A 117 -5.84 -24.82 -6.47
N GLU A 118 -6.74 -23.84 -6.44
CA GLU A 118 -8.19 -24.06 -6.29
C GLU A 118 -8.72 -25.00 -7.38
N LYS A 119 -8.38 -24.75 -8.65
CA LYS A 119 -8.78 -25.63 -9.77
C LYS A 119 -8.23 -27.05 -9.65
N ALA A 120 -7.12 -27.24 -8.95
CA ALA A 120 -6.52 -28.54 -8.66
C ALA A 120 -7.10 -29.21 -7.39
N GLY A 121 -8.19 -28.68 -6.81
CA GLY A 121 -8.83 -29.22 -5.61
C GLY A 121 -8.36 -28.58 -4.30
N GLY A 122 -7.59 -27.50 -4.36
CA GLY A 122 -7.22 -26.68 -3.21
C GLY A 122 -8.39 -25.87 -2.64
N PRO A 123 -8.15 -25.08 -1.58
CA PRO A 123 -9.18 -24.22 -0.99
C PRO A 123 -9.62 -23.11 -1.95
N GLN A 124 -10.87 -22.65 -1.81
CA GLN A 124 -11.39 -21.54 -2.62
C GLN A 124 -10.54 -20.27 -2.44
N LEU A 125 -10.21 -19.61 -3.56
CA LEU A 125 -9.42 -18.37 -3.56
C LEU A 125 -10.07 -17.28 -2.68
N SER A 126 -11.39 -17.16 -2.74
CA SER A 126 -12.14 -16.22 -1.91
C SER A 126 -11.94 -16.49 -0.42
N ALA A 127 -12.05 -17.75 0.02
CA ALA A 127 -11.86 -18.14 1.41
C ALA A 127 -10.43 -17.87 1.90
N VAL A 128 -9.41 -18.20 1.09
CA VAL A 128 -8.00 -17.88 1.38
C VAL A 128 -7.80 -16.37 1.50
N SER A 129 -8.38 -15.60 0.57
CA SER A 129 -8.26 -14.14 0.55
C SER A 129 -8.90 -13.47 1.78
N VAL A 130 -10.09 -13.93 2.19
CA VAL A 130 -10.73 -13.50 3.45
C VAL A 130 -9.86 -13.87 4.65
N GLY A 131 -9.31 -15.08 4.69
CA GLY A 131 -8.42 -15.52 5.77
C GLY A 131 -7.19 -14.61 5.92
N ILE A 132 -6.54 -14.27 4.80
CA ILE A 132 -5.42 -13.32 4.76
C ILE A 132 -5.85 -11.94 5.26
N LEU A 133 -7.02 -11.43 4.83
CA LEU A 133 -7.54 -10.14 5.27
C LEU A 133 -7.79 -10.09 6.77
N LEU A 134 -8.49 -11.10 7.31
CA LEU A 134 -8.81 -11.15 8.73
C LEU A 134 -7.54 -11.23 9.58
N LEU A 135 -6.56 -12.03 9.16
CA LEU A 135 -5.28 -12.13 9.85
C LEU A 135 -4.51 -10.79 9.81
N ALA A 136 -4.47 -10.13 8.66
CA ALA A 136 -3.80 -8.85 8.51
C ALA A 136 -4.47 -7.74 9.32
N LEU A 137 -5.81 -7.69 9.33
CA LEU A 137 -6.60 -6.75 10.15
C LEU A 137 -6.38 -7.00 11.64
N LEU A 138 -6.34 -8.26 12.08
CA LEU A 138 -6.05 -8.61 13.48
C LEU A 138 -4.66 -8.12 13.89
N CYS A 139 -3.65 -8.35 13.06
CA CYS A 139 -2.30 -7.90 13.33
C CYS A 139 -2.18 -6.36 13.32
N GLN A 140 -2.88 -5.65 12.42
CA GLN A 140 -2.98 -4.18 12.47
C GLN A 140 -3.66 -3.70 13.75
N TYR A 141 -4.75 -4.34 14.16
CA TYR A 141 -5.45 -4.03 15.41
C TYR A 141 -4.53 -4.18 16.63
N ILE A 142 -3.77 -5.28 16.69
CA ILE A 142 -2.74 -5.49 17.72
C ILE A 142 -1.68 -4.39 17.67
N GLY A 143 -1.22 -4.01 16.47
CA GLY A 143 -0.29 -2.90 16.27
C GLY A 143 -0.80 -1.58 16.82
N GLY A 144 -2.05 -1.21 16.52
CA GLY A 144 -2.70 -0.02 17.05
C GLY A 144 -2.86 -0.04 18.57
N LYS A 145 -3.17 -1.22 19.15
CA LYS A 145 -3.19 -1.38 20.63
C LYS A 145 -1.81 -1.16 21.25
N ILE A 146 -0.74 -1.64 20.61
CA ILE A 146 0.64 -1.42 21.07
C ILE A 146 1.04 0.05 20.92
N GLU A 147 0.57 0.74 19.87
CA GLU A 147 0.79 2.18 19.71
C GLU A 147 0.13 2.97 20.85
N GLY A 148 -1.06 2.55 21.28
CA GLY A 148 -1.78 3.13 22.42
C GLY A 148 -2.31 4.54 22.18
N LYS A 149 -2.26 5.03 20.93
CA LYS A 149 -2.78 6.34 20.52
C LYS A 149 -4.07 6.17 19.72
N GLU A 150 -5.14 6.81 20.17
CA GLU A 150 -6.42 6.85 19.43
C GLU A 150 -6.25 7.40 18.00
N ALA A 151 -5.34 8.38 17.84
CA ALA A 151 -4.98 8.93 16.54
C ALA A 151 -4.45 7.88 15.55
N SER A 152 -3.72 6.85 16.01
CA SER A 152 -3.21 5.77 15.14
C SER A 152 -4.37 5.00 14.52
N PHE A 153 -5.32 4.56 15.34
CA PHE A 153 -6.47 3.79 14.87
C PHE A 153 -7.39 4.61 13.95
N ASN A 154 -7.60 5.88 14.30
CA ASN A 154 -8.36 6.81 13.48
C ASN A 154 -7.70 7.06 12.12
N ASP A 155 -6.38 7.17 12.09
CA ASP A 155 -5.61 7.34 10.87
C ASP A 155 -5.59 6.06 10.02
N ASP A 156 -5.46 4.87 10.63
CA ASP A 156 -5.53 3.58 9.92
C ASP A 156 -6.83 3.43 9.14
N THR A 157 -7.93 3.94 9.70
CA THR A 157 -9.24 3.92 9.04
C THR A 157 -9.36 5.00 7.97
N LYS A 158 -9.03 6.25 8.29
CA LYS A 158 -9.26 7.42 7.40
C LYS A 158 -8.26 7.48 6.25
N LEU A 159 -7.03 7.02 6.48
CA LEU A 159 -5.92 7.05 5.53
C LEU A 159 -5.60 5.67 4.96
N ALA A 160 -6.46 4.67 5.18
CA ALA A 160 -6.29 3.29 4.68
C ALA A 160 -5.87 3.23 3.20
N HIS A 161 -6.45 4.09 2.36
CA HIS A 161 -6.16 4.18 0.93
C HIS A 161 -4.74 4.69 0.63
N VAL A 162 -4.16 5.52 1.50
CA VAL A 162 -2.79 6.07 1.39
C VAL A 162 -1.77 5.20 2.14
N THR A 163 -2.19 4.42 3.14
CA THR A 163 -1.30 3.61 3.99
C THR A 163 -0.39 2.64 3.20
N PRO A 164 -0.83 1.95 2.13
CA PRO A 164 0.06 1.15 1.28
C PRO A 164 1.20 1.97 0.67
N LEU A 165 0.89 3.17 0.20
CA LEU A 165 1.88 4.09 -0.37
C LEU A 165 2.84 4.62 0.71
N TRP A 166 2.35 4.87 1.92
CA TRP A 166 3.19 5.22 3.07
C TRP A 166 4.14 4.09 3.46
N VAL A 167 3.68 2.83 3.44
CA VAL A 167 4.54 1.67 3.68
C VAL A 167 5.65 1.59 2.62
N MET A 168 5.33 1.80 1.33
CA MET A 168 6.35 1.89 0.27
C MET A 168 7.32 3.04 0.48
N TYR A 169 6.82 4.25 0.77
CA TYR A 169 7.64 5.42 1.12
C TYR A 169 8.64 5.11 2.23
N ARG A 170 8.17 4.45 3.28
CA ARG A 170 8.99 4.08 4.42
C ARG A 170 10.06 3.05 4.04
N LEU A 171 9.79 2.13 3.10
CA LEU A 171 10.77 1.18 2.57
C LEU A 171 11.79 1.88 1.67
N THR A 172 11.37 2.74 0.75
CA THR A 172 12.28 3.47 -0.15
C THR A 172 13.22 4.40 0.61
N ARG A 173 12.75 5.03 1.71
CA ARG A 173 13.63 5.79 2.62
C ARG A 173 14.69 4.94 3.31
N LYS A 174 14.37 3.70 3.71
CA LYS A 174 15.37 2.77 4.25
C LYS A 174 16.43 2.41 3.19
N LEU A 175 16.04 2.36 1.92
CA LEU A 175 16.92 2.13 0.78
C LEU A 175 17.62 3.40 0.26
N LYS A 176 17.45 4.55 0.93
CA LYS A 176 18.02 5.87 0.55
C LYS A 176 17.65 6.34 -0.87
N LEU A 177 16.52 5.87 -1.42
CA LEU A 177 16.00 6.35 -2.69
C LEU A 177 15.25 7.68 -2.48
N ARG A 178 15.55 8.70 -3.28
CA ARG A 178 14.84 9.99 -3.27
C ARG A 178 13.63 9.93 -4.23
N TYR A 179 12.49 10.53 -3.85
CA TYR A 179 11.23 10.52 -4.61
C TYR A 179 10.51 11.88 -4.55
#